data_AF-A0A928SK59-F1
#
_entry.id   AF-A0A928SK59-F1
#
_cell.length_a   1.000
_cell.length_b   1.000
_cell.length_c   1.000
_cell.angle_alpha   90.00
_cell.angle_beta   90.00
_cell.angle_gamma   90.00
#
_symmetry.space_group_name_H-M   'P 1'
#
loop_
_entity.id
_entity.type
_entity.pdbx_description
1 polymer ?
#
loop_
_entity_poly.entity_id
_entity_poly.type
_entity_poly.pdbx_seq_one_letter_code
_entity_poly.pdbx_strand_id
1 'polypeptide(L)'
;METVGYSERGIINALFYEITYSTASESLLQTLLSRVRFPFLNEIIFPVFEAEILIEQSFSDFGDADVLALINTGRHKISIFMEAKIKRSQANQWTIKDEFRKFIIGTGLTEVSSKQSSNLFTQLYYKVRMVSCLRQDGILTLQSGIKFPKNSSKKTIRKIGTNPVVMKAVQRLTSYLEATYYVAIVPEVSATLDRFFKDELAQVSLVDYPEWNVHSYGYLTWSDIKSFCDENRLKKTLRVFELNEGQIY
;
A
#
# COMPACT_ATOMS: atom_id res chain seq x y z
N MET A 1 8.13 25.12 18.14
CA MET A 1 8.91 24.43 17.09
C MET A 1 7.92 23.79 16.14
N GLU A 2 8.08 23.99 14.84
CA GLU A 2 7.21 23.44 13.79
C GLU A 2 8.01 22.40 12.99
N THR A 3 7.40 21.25 12.72
CA THR A 3 7.97 20.18 11.89
C THR A 3 6.94 19.81 10.85
N VAL A 4 7.31 19.91 9.57
CA VAL A 4 6.43 19.61 8.43
C VAL A 4 7.17 18.71 7.45
N GLY A 5 6.50 17.64 7.00
CA GLY A 5 7.06 16.67 6.07
C GLY A 5 6.77 17.02 4.61
N TYR A 6 7.64 16.59 3.71
CA TYR A 6 7.45 16.75 2.26
C TYR A 6 6.96 15.43 1.63
N SER A 7 6.20 15.56 0.55
CA SER A 7 5.68 14.46 -0.28
C SER A 7 4.64 13.56 0.41
N GLU A 8 4.22 12.48 -0.27
CA GLU A 8 3.39 11.42 0.27
C GLU A 8 3.91 10.90 1.61
N ARG A 9 5.23 10.77 1.76
CA ARG A 9 5.88 10.25 2.98
C ARG A 9 5.68 11.21 4.15
N GLY A 10 5.80 12.51 3.92
CA GLY A 10 5.54 13.52 4.93
C GLY A 10 4.12 13.43 5.49
N ILE A 11 3.13 13.26 4.60
CA ILE A 11 1.72 13.16 4.99
C ILE A 11 1.45 11.87 5.75
N ILE A 12 1.93 10.72 5.23
CA ILE A 12 1.76 9.42 5.87
C ILE A 12 2.40 9.42 7.26
N ASN A 13 3.64 9.90 7.38
CA ASN A 13 4.33 9.97 8.67
C ASN A 13 3.53 10.84 9.66
N ALA A 14 3.11 12.03 9.24
CA ALA A 14 2.32 12.93 10.10
C ALA A 14 0.98 12.31 10.53
N LEU A 15 0.26 11.71 9.59
CA LEU A 15 -1.04 11.06 9.81
C LEU A 15 -0.94 9.97 10.88
N PHE A 16 -0.06 8.99 10.67
CA PHE A 16 0.02 7.85 11.58
C PHE A 16 0.64 8.22 12.92
N TYR A 17 1.61 9.14 12.98
CA TYR A 17 2.09 9.64 14.27
C TYR A 17 1.01 10.40 15.04
N GLU A 18 0.21 11.25 14.38
CA GLU A 18 -0.86 11.99 15.06
C GLU A 18 -1.98 11.06 15.54
N ILE A 19 -2.32 10.02 14.76
CA ILE A 19 -3.24 8.95 15.20
C ILE A 19 -2.65 8.21 16.42
N THR A 20 -1.41 7.72 16.34
CA THR A 20 -0.78 6.91 17.40
C THR A 20 -0.67 7.65 18.73
N TYR A 21 -0.37 8.95 18.70
CA TYR A 21 -0.23 9.76 19.92
C TYR A 21 -1.53 10.45 20.37
N SER A 22 -2.65 10.16 19.71
CA SER A 22 -3.97 10.59 20.19
C SER A 22 -4.46 9.70 21.32
N THR A 23 -5.27 10.25 22.23
CA THR A 23 -5.97 9.47 23.26
C THR A 23 -7.07 8.56 22.70
N ALA A 24 -7.40 8.71 21.42
CA ALA A 24 -8.40 7.92 20.71
C ALA A 24 -7.78 7.16 19.52
N SER A 25 -6.54 6.70 19.66
CA SER A 25 -5.72 6.13 18.58
C SER A 25 -6.40 4.96 17.87
N GLU A 26 -6.97 3.98 18.59
CA GLU A 26 -7.64 2.83 17.97
C GLU A 26 -8.90 3.25 17.20
N SER A 27 -9.70 4.15 17.79
CA SER A 27 -10.92 4.67 17.18
C SER A 27 -10.62 5.48 15.91
N LEU A 28 -9.57 6.32 15.94
CA LEU A 28 -9.11 7.08 14.79
C LEU A 28 -8.59 6.17 13.68
N LEU A 29 -7.79 5.15 14.02
CA LEU A 29 -7.32 4.19 13.03
C LEU A 29 -8.49 3.42 12.41
N GLN A 30 -9.44 2.94 13.22
CA GLN A 30 -10.64 2.28 12.73
C GLN A 30 -11.46 3.19 11.80
N THR A 31 -11.61 4.46 12.15
CA THR A 31 -12.34 5.47 11.36
C THR A 31 -11.63 5.81 10.06
N LEU A 32 -10.29 5.80 10.03
CA LEU A 32 -9.53 5.93 8.79
C LEU A 32 -9.73 4.70 7.91
N LEU A 33 -9.60 3.51 8.49
CA LEU A 33 -9.71 2.24 7.76
C LEU A 33 -11.12 2.00 7.20
N SER A 34 -12.17 2.47 7.86
CA SER A 34 -13.55 2.38 7.35
C SER A 34 -13.79 3.21 6.08
N ARG A 35 -12.88 4.14 5.74
CA ARG A 35 -12.93 4.90 4.48
C ARG A 35 -12.31 4.15 3.31
N VAL A 36 -11.53 3.11 3.58
CA VAL A 36 -10.91 2.32 2.52
C VAL A 36 -12.01 1.55 1.78
N ARG A 37 -12.05 1.71 0.46
CA ARG A 37 -12.99 1.00 -0.39
C ARG A 37 -12.34 -0.28 -0.89
N PHE A 38 -13.01 -1.41 -0.71
CA PHE A 38 -12.60 -2.72 -1.22
C PHE A 38 -13.57 -3.18 -2.32
N PRO A 39 -13.30 -2.90 -3.60
CA PRO A 39 -14.30 -3.05 -4.66
C PRO A 39 -14.74 -4.50 -4.94
N PHE A 40 -13.96 -5.47 -4.47
CA PHE A 40 -14.17 -6.90 -4.72
C PHE A 40 -14.66 -7.67 -3.50
N LEU A 41 -14.85 -6.96 -2.39
CA LEU A 41 -15.30 -7.53 -1.12
C LEU A 41 -16.64 -6.89 -0.77
N ASN A 42 -17.49 -7.65 -0.09
CA ASN A 42 -18.67 -7.07 0.55
C ASN A 42 -18.22 -6.09 1.65
N GLU A 43 -19.12 -5.30 2.21
CA GLU A 43 -18.77 -4.33 3.27
C GLU A 43 -17.88 -4.95 4.35
N ILE A 44 -16.64 -4.48 4.44
CA ILE A 44 -15.67 -4.91 5.45
C ILE A 44 -15.56 -3.81 6.49
N ILE A 45 -15.68 -4.24 7.74
CA ILE A 45 -15.32 -3.44 8.90
C ILE A 45 -14.10 -4.13 9.52
N PHE A 46 -13.09 -3.33 9.84
CA PHE A 46 -11.95 -3.78 10.63
C PHE A 46 -12.07 -3.24 12.04
N PRO A 47 -12.67 -3.99 12.99
CA PRO A 47 -12.55 -3.64 14.39
C PRO A 47 -11.06 -3.54 14.76
N VAL A 48 -10.66 -2.45 15.41
CA VAL A 48 -9.28 -2.27 15.87
C VAL A 48 -9.25 -2.45 17.37
N PHE A 49 -8.80 -3.63 17.83
CA PHE A 49 -8.59 -3.89 19.25
C PHE A 49 -7.15 -3.56 19.68
N GLU A 50 -6.19 -3.91 18.82
CA GLU A 50 -4.78 -3.56 18.95
C GLU A 50 -4.21 -3.40 17.54
N ALA A 51 -3.28 -2.46 17.37
CA ALA A 51 -2.59 -2.28 16.10
C ALA A 51 -1.13 -1.89 16.31
N GLU A 52 -0.28 -2.42 15.44
CA GLU A 52 1.09 -1.97 15.25
C GLU A 52 1.23 -1.39 13.83
N ILE A 53 1.77 -0.17 13.73
CA ILE A 53 1.97 0.51 12.45
C ILE A 53 3.48 0.60 12.18
N LEU A 54 3.92 0.02 11.07
CA LEU A 54 5.27 0.18 10.56
C LEU A 54 5.24 1.12 9.36
N ILE A 55 5.96 2.24 9.46
CA ILE A 55 6.00 3.29 8.44
C ILE A 55 7.33 3.23 7.69
N GLU A 56 7.29 3.35 6.37
CA GLU A 56 8.46 3.25 5.48
C GLU A 56 9.28 1.96 5.72
N GLN A 57 8.61 0.87 6.09
CA GLN A 57 9.28 -0.38 6.43
C GLN A 57 9.87 -1.04 5.19
N SER A 58 11.19 -1.18 5.16
CA SER A 58 11.87 -1.89 4.10
C SER A 58 11.62 -3.40 4.18
N PHE A 59 11.38 -4.01 3.02
CA PHE A 59 11.39 -5.46 2.81
C PHE A 59 12.47 -5.87 1.81
N SER A 60 13.61 -5.16 1.81
CA SER A 60 14.76 -5.43 0.93
C SER A 60 14.35 -5.47 -0.55
N ASP A 61 14.54 -6.60 -1.24
CA ASP A 61 14.17 -6.70 -2.64
C ASP A 61 12.65 -6.69 -2.84
N PHE A 62 11.81 -6.78 -1.82
CA PHE A 62 10.35 -6.68 -1.98
C PHE A 62 9.85 -5.23 -1.91
N GLY A 63 10.78 -4.27 -1.94
CA GLY A 63 10.50 -2.85 -1.84
C GLY A 63 10.14 -2.42 -0.42
N ASP A 64 10.03 -1.13 -0.21
CA ASP A 64 9.57 -0.56 1.04
C ASP A 64 8.04 -0.49 1.02
N ALA A 65 7.38 -0.60 2.17
CA ALA A 65 5.96 -0.30 2.27
C ALA A 65 5.84 1.09 2.89
N ASP A 66 5.04 1.99 2.27
CA ASP A 66 4.77 3.29 2.90
C ASP A 66 4.12 3.08 4.27
N VAL A 67 3.18 2.13 4.36
CA VAL A 67 2.62 1.65 5.63
C VAL A 67 2.40 0.14 5.60
N LEU A 68 2.73 -0.53 6.71
CA LEU A 68 2.20 -1.83 7.08
C LEU A 68 1.45 -1.69 8.42
N ALA A 69 0.14 -1.88 8.39
CA ALA A 69 -0.67 -2.00 9.61
C ALA A 69 -0.86 -3.48 9.95
N LEU A 70 -0.46 -3.86 11.16
CA LEU A 70 -0.68 -5.17 11.76
C LEU A 70 -1.81 -5.03 12.78
N ILE A 71 -2.97 -5.60 12.50
CA ILE A 71 -4.20 -5.32 13.26
C ILE A 71 -4.71 -6.62 13.89
N ASN A 72 -4.95 -6.57 15.19
CA ASN A 72 -5.73 -7.55 15.91
C ASN A 72 -7.18 -7.07 16.00
N THR A 73 -8.09 -7.81 15.37
CA THR A 73 -9.53 -7.52 15.35
C THR A 73 -10.27 -8.13 16.55
N GLY A 74 -9.54 -8.71 17.51
CA GLY A 74 -10.07 -9.52 18.61
C GLY A 74 -10.43 -10.95 18.21
N ARG A 75 -10.65 -11.22 16.91
CA ARG A 75 -10.92 -12.56 16.36
C ARG A 75 -9.85 -13.03 15.38
N HIS A 76 -9.34 -12.10 14.57
CA HIS A 76 -8.39 -12.35 13.50
C HIS A 76 -7.20 -11.39 13.61
N LYS A 77 -6.02 -11.88 13.23
CA LYS A 77 -4.83 -11.06 13.04
C LYS A 77 -4.57 -10.83 11.56
N ILE A 78 -4.77 -9.59 11.11
CA ILE A 78 -4.71 -9.21 9.71
C ILE A 78 -3.57 -8.22 9.46
N SER A 79 -3.13 -8.15 8.21
CA SER A 79 -2.16 -7.15 7.74
C SER A 79 -2.75 -6.28 6.63
N ILE A 80 -2.43 -5.00 6.62
CA ILE A 80 -2.81 -4.07 5.55
C ILE A 80 -1.54 -3.36 5.08
N PHE A 81 -1.13 -3.63 3.84
CA PHE A 81 -0.10 -2.86 3.16
C PHE A 81 -0.76 -1.65 2.50
N MET A 82 -0.22 -0.46 2.71
CA MET A 82 -0.66 0.74 2.00
C MET A 82 0.51 1.31 1.21
N GLU A 83 0.26 1.63 -0.06
CA GLU A 83 1.22 2.24 -0.97
C GLU A 83 0.63 3.54 -1.52
N ALA A 84 1.33 4.63 -1.29
CA ALA A 84 0.91 5.97 -1.61
C ALA A 84 1.58 6.47 -2.90
N LYS A 85 0.85 7.25 -3.67
CA LYS A 85 1.36 7.99 -4.82
C LYS A 85 0.79 9.40 -4.82
N ILE A 86 1.59 10.34 -5.29
CA ILE A 86 1.20 11.73 -5.51
C ILE A 86 1.40 12.08 -6.98
N LYS A 87 0.73 13.13 -7.43
CA LYS A 87 0.97 13.72 -8.74
C LYS A 87 2.29 14.48 -8.67
N ARG A 88 3.24 14.13 -9.53
CA ARG A 88 4.52 14.86 -9.62
C ARG A 88 4.25 16.25 -10.18
N SER A 89 4.88 17.28 -9.61
CA SER A 89 4.73 18.68 -10.02
C SER A 89 5.02 18.96 -11.50
N GLN A 90 5.81 18.12 -12.16
CA GLN A 90 6.14 18.22 -13.59
C GLN A 90 5.22 17.40 -14.51
N ALA A 91 4.38 16.53 -13.97
CA ALA A 91 3.46 15.73 -14.75
C ALA A 91 2.12 16.45 -14.86
N ASN A 92 1.65 16.67 -16.09
CA ASN A 92 0.34 17.29 -16.32
C ASN A 92 -0.79 16.50 -15.63
N GLN A 93 -0.67 15.17 -15.55
CA GLN A 93 -1.62 14.28 -14.89
C GLN A 93 -0.93 13.02 -14.33
N TRP A 94 -1.47 12.51 -13.21
CA TRP A 94 -1.25 11.16 -12.71
C TRP A 94 -2.61 10.46 -12.70
N THR A 95 -2.71 9.24 -13.23
CA THR A 95 -3.95 8.44 -13.21
C THR A 95 -3.63 7.01 -12.81
N ILE A 96 -4.55 6.36 -12.10
CA ILE A 96 -4.43 4.95 -11.76
C ILE A 96 -4.33 4.08 -13.03
N LYS A 97 -5.04 4.49 -14.08
CA LYS A 97 -5.09 3.81 -15.36
C LYS A 97 -3.74 3.82 -16.07
N ASP A 98 -3.05 4.95 -16.06
CA ASP A 98 -1.72 5.03 -16.68
C ASP A 98 -0.67 4.29 -15.86
N GLU A 99 -0.77 4.31 -14.52
CA GLU A 99 0.08 3.45 -13.68
C GLU A 99 -0.17 1.96 -13.95
N PHE A 100 -1.43 1.57 -14.12
CA PHE A 100 -1.75 0.18 -14.46
C PHE A 100 -1.28 -0.19 -15.86
N ARG A 101 -1.50 0.67 -16.86
CA ARG A 101 -0.97 0.48 -18.22
C ARG A 101 0.54 0.34 -18.21
N LYS A 102 1.28 1.20 -17.49
CA LYS A 102 2.74 1.08 -17.37
C LYS A 102 3.16 -0.24 -16.72
N PHE A 103 2.41 -0.72 -15.74
CA PHE A 103 2.63 -2.05 -15.16
C PHE A 103 2.43 -3.15 -16.20
N ILE A 104 1.30 -3.15 -16.93
CA ILE A 104 0.96 -4.11 -18.00
C ILE A 104 1.94 -4.06 -19.18
N ILE A 105 2.34 -2.87 -19.62
CA ILE A 105 3.41 -2.70 -20.61
C ILE A 105 4.70 -3.31 -20.05
N GLY A 106 5.03 -2.96 -18.80
CA GLY A 106 6.13 -3.51 -18.05
C GLY A 106 6.01 -5.02 -17.83
N THR A 107 4.86 -5.67 -18.01
CA THR A 107 4.74 -7.13 -17.93
C THR A 107 5.11 -7.84 -19.23
N GLY A 108 5.31 -7.09 -20.32
CA GLY A 108 5.54 -7.63 -21.66
C GLY A 108 4.26 -7.93 -22.43
N LEU A 109 3.10 -7.48 -21.94
CA LEU A 109 1.82 -7.56 -22.68
C LEU A 109 1.72 -6.53 -23.82
N THR A 110 2.68 -5.59 -23.93
CA THR A 110 2.85 -4.65 -25.06
C THR A 110 4.34 -4.29 -25.24
N GLU A 111 4.75 -3.82 -26.43
CA GLU A 111 6.15 -3.78 -26.89
C GLU A 111 7.09 -2.73 -26.23
N VAL A 112 6.63 -1.91 -25.27
CA VAL A 112 7.41 -0.72 -24.81
C VAL A 112 7.98 -0.90 -23.39
N SER A 113 9.06 -1.67 -23.22
CA SER A 113 9.62 -1.90 -21.88
C SER A 113 10.25 -0.62 -21.28
N SER A 114 9.63 -0.07 -20.23
CA SER A 114 10.31 0.83 -19.29
C SER A 114 10.26 0.21 -17.89
N LYS A 115 11.42 0.06 -17.25
CA LYS A 115 11.57 -0.58 -15.93
C LYS A 115 11.03 0.37 -14.85
N GLN A 116 9.91 0.05 -14.18
CA GLN A 116 9.28 0.97 -13.23
C GLN A 116 9.16 0.39 -11.82
N SER A 117 10.27 0.30 -11.10
CA SER A 117 10.25 -0.18 -9.71
C SER A 117 9.44 0.72 -8.76
N SER A 118 9.19 1.99 -9.10
CA SER A 118 8.37 2.90 -8.29
C SER A 118 6.88 2.88 -8.67
N ASN A 119 6.49 2.08 -9.65
CA ASN A 119 5.09 1.98 -10.07
C ASN A 119 4.23 1.34 -8.97
N LEU A 120 3.03 1.87 -8.77
CA LEU A 120 2.10 1.43 -7.72
C LEU A 120 1.83 -0.08 -7.77
N PHE A 121 1.39 -0.59 -8.91
CA PHE A 121 1.03 -2.01 -9.05
C PHE A 121 2.25 -2.94 -8.95
N THR A 122 3.43 -2.46 -9.35
CA THR A 122 4.68 -3.19 -9.15
C THR A 122 4.98 -3.35 -7.65
N GLN A 123 4.86 -2.28 -6.86
CA GLN A 123 5.09 -2.32 -5.41
C GLN A 123 4.06 -3.20 -4.70
N LEU A 124 2.77 -3.05 -5.02
CA LEU A 124 1.71 -3.91 -4.47
C LEU A 124 1.95 -5.39 -4.83
N TYR A 125 2.31 -5.68 -6.09
CA TYR A 125 2.61 -7.04 -6.51
C TYR A 125 3.80 -7.65 -5.76
N TYR A 126 4.83 -6.84 -5.42
CA TYR A 126 5.93 -7.34 -4.59
C TYR A 126 5.46 -7.77 -3.20
N LYS A 127 4.51 -7.05 -2.60
CA LYS A 127 3.92 -7.43 -1.30
C LYS A 127 3.08 -8.70 -1.44
N VAL A 128 2.26 -8.81 -2.48
CA VAL A 128 1.48 -10.02 -2.78
C VAL A 128 2.39 -11.25 -2.86
N ARG A 129 3.45 -11.18 -3.66
CA ARG A 129 4.41 -12.28 -3.81
C ARG A 129 5.14 -12.62 -2.51
N MET A 130 5.60 -11.61 -1.78
CA MET A 130 6.27 -11.80 -0.50
C MET A 130 5.35 -12.51 0.50
N VAL A 131 4.12 -12.02 0.66
CA VAL A 131 3.13 -12.55 1.61
C VAL A 131 2.71 -13.97 1.24
N SER A 132 2.45 -14.24 -0.05
CA SER A 132 2.07 -15.58 -0.49
C SER A 132 3.18 -16.61 -0.24
N CYS A 133 4.43 -16.30 -0.58
CA CYS A 133 5.56 -17.18 -0.27
C CYS A 133 5.78 -17.35 1.23
N LEU A 134 5.60 -16.28 2.02
CA LEU A 134 5.72 -16.35 3.48
C LEU A 134 4.64 -17.28 4.09
N ARG A 135 3.42 -17.26 3.55
CA ARG A 135 2.33 -18.15 3.98
C ARG A 135 2.58 -19.61 3.63
N GLN A 136 3.07 -19.88 2.42
CA GLN A 136 3.18 -21.24 1.89
C GLN A 136 4.44 -21.94 2.40
N ASP A 137 5.58 -21.26 2.35
CA ASP A 137 6.90 -21.89 2.51
C ASP A 137 7.71 -21.28 3.66
N GLY A 138 7.16 -20.26 4.33
CA GLY A 138 7.81 -19.58 5.43
C GLY A 138 9.01 -18.71 5.03
N ILE A 139 9.74 -18.27 6.05
CA ILE A 139 10.77 -17.23 5.90
C ILE A 139 12.00 -17.70 5.13
N LEU A 140 12.34 -19.00 5.20
CA LEU A 140 13.51 -19.56 4.53
C LEU A 140 13.43 -19.41 3.01
N THR A 141 12.24 -19.50 2.43
CA THR A 141 12.01 -19.29 1.00
C THR A 141 12.24 -17.84 0.57
N LEU A 142 11.85 -16.88 1.41
CA LEU A 142 12.15 -15.47 1.14
C LEU A 142 13.66 -15.19 1.20
N GLN A 143 14.41 -15.92 2.02
CA GLN A 143 15.87 -15.80 2.14
C GLN A 143 16.61 -16.48 0.99
N SER A 144 16.17 -17.67 0.57
CA SER A 144 16.73 -18.39 -0.58
C SER A 144 16.45 -17.66 -1.89
N GLY A 145 15.29 -17.00 -1.97
CA GLY A 145 14.88 -16.07 -3.00
C GLY A 145 13.77 -16.62 -3.87
N ILE A 146 12.87 -15.73 -4.28
CA ILE A 146 11.70 -16.09 -5.08
C ILE A 146 11.83 -15.57 -6.51
N LYS A 147 11.36 -16.36 -7.47
CA LYS A 147 11.43 -16.02 -8.90
C LYS A 147 10.30 -15.07 -9.28
N PHE A 148 10.66 -13.90 -9.81
CA PHE A 148 9.75 -12.93 -10.39
C PHE A 148 9.67 -13.09 -11.91
N PRO A 149 8.50 -12.79 -12.52
CA PRO A 149 8.37 -12.70 -13.98
C PRO A 149 9.43 -11.74 -14.54
N LYS A 150 10.07 -12.09 -15.67
CA LYS A 150 11.22 -11.35 -16.23
C LYS A 150 10.95 -9.85 -16.39
N ASN A 151 9.71 -9.49 -16.69
CA ASN A 151 9.32 -8.13 -17.00
C ASN A 151 8.83 -7.36 -15.75
N SER A 152 8.41 -8.06 -14.69
CA SER A 152 7.90 -7.46 -13.44
C SER A 152 8.95 -6.74 -12.57
N SER A 153 10.25 -6.91 -12.87
CA SER A 153 11.32 -6.56 -11.96
C SER A 153 12.69 -6.47 -12.64
N LYS A 154 13.57 -5.58 -12.15
CA LYS A 154 15.00 -5.56 -12.52
C LYS A 154 15.74 -6.84 -12.09
N LYS A 155 15.29 -7.45 -10.99
CA LYS A 155 15.84 -8.69 -10.44
C LYS A 155 14.84 -9.83 -10.66
N THR A 156 15.24 -10.86 -11.39
CA THR A 156 14.42 -12.06 -11.61
C THR A 156 14.33 -12.95 -10.37
N ILE A 157 15.28 -12.83 -9.44
CA ILE A 157 15.25 -13.47 -8.13
C ILE A 157 15.32 -12.37 -7.08
N ARG A 158 14.32 -12.30 -6.21
CA ARG A 158 14.23 -11.31 -5.13
C ARG A 158 14.38 -12.00 -3.78
N LYS A 159 15.18 -11.41 -2.88
CA LYS A 159 15.47 -11.96 -1.55
C LYS A 159 15.15 -10.95 -0.46
N ILE A 160 14.69 -11.44 0.69
CA ILE A 160 14.45 -10.61 1.87
C ILE A 160 15.76 -10.21 2.56
N GLY A 161 16.84 -10.95 2.29
CA GLY A 161 18.15 -10.73 2.89
C GLY A 161 18.23 -11.22 4.33
N THR A 162 19.22 -10.72 5.07
CA THR A 162 19.50 -11.09 6.46
C THR A 162 19.58 -9.89 7.39
N ASN A 163 19.19 -8.69 6.92
CA ASN A 163 19.21 -7.47 7.73
C ASN A 163 18.31 -7.66 8.97
N PRO A 164 18.83 -7.50 10.20
CA PRO A 164 18.07 -7.78 11.42
C PRO A 164 16.79 -6.95 11.59
N VAL A 165 16.77 -5.71 11.08
CA VAL A 165 15.59 -4.83 11.15
C VAL A 165 14.50 -5.35 10.22
N VAL A 166 14.86 -5.70 8.98
CA VAL A 166 13.94 -6.31 8.01
C VAL A 166 13.40 -7.63 8.54
N MET A 167 14.28 -8.48 9.10
CA MET A 167 13.88 -9.78 9.64
C MET A 167 12.91 -9.65 10.82
N LYS A 168 13.11 -8.66 11.71
CA LYS A 168 12.16 -8.37 12.80
C LYS A 168 10.79 -7.96 12.25
N ALA A 169 10.73 -7.13 11.21
CA ALA A 169 9.46 -6.75 10.59
C ALA A 169 8.73 -7.95 9.96
N VAL A 170 9.48 -8.84 9.29
CA VAL A 170 8.92 -10.07 8.70
C VAL A 170 8.42 -11.03 9.78
N GLN A 171 9.16 -11.20 10.88
CA GLN A 171 8.75 -12.01 12.04
C GLN A 171 7.49 -11.46 12.72
N ARG A 172 7.33 -10.13 12.77
CA ARG A 172 6.06 -9.53 13.23
C ARG A 172 4.93 -9.89 12.27
N LEU A 173 5.14 -9.65 10.97
CA LEU A 173 4.17 -9.92 9.92
C LEU A 173 3.67 -11.38 9.93
N THR A 174 4.52 -12.39 10.22
CA THR A 174 4.10 -13.80 10.22
C THR A 174 2.91 -14.11 11.13
N SER A 175 2.70 -13.32 12.19
CA SER A 175 1.57 -13.49 13.11
C SER A 175 0.26 -12.84 12.61
N TYR A 176 0.29 -12.15 11.47
CA TYR A 176 -0.81 -11.34 10.92
C TYR A 176 -1.12 -11.72 9.47
N LEU A 177 -0.95 -13.01 9.15
CA LEU A 177 -1.13 -13.55 7.81
C LEU A 177 -2.48 -14.23 7.59
N GLU A 178 -3.41 -14.23 8.56
CA GLU A 178 -4.74 -14.83 8.38
C GLU A 178 -5.49 -14.18 7.20
N ALA A 179 -5.42 -12.86 7.11
CA ALA A 179 -5.83 -12.10 5.94
C ALA A 179 -4.85 -10.94 5.69
N THR A 180 -4.62 -10.62 4.41
CA THR A 180 -3.78 -9.48 4.02
C THR A 180 -4.47 -8.67 2.94
N TYR A 181 -4.47 -7.35 3.12
CA TYR A 181 -5.08 -6.38 2.23
C TYR A 181 -4.01 -5.45 1.64
N TYR A 182 -4.28 -4.94 0.44
CA TYR A 182 -3.35 -4.12 -0.33
C TYR A 182 -4.06 -2.84 -0.78
N VAL A 183 -3.70 -1.71 -0.19
CA VAL A 183 -4.42 -0.45 -0.35
C VAL A 183 -3.58 0.54 -1.15
N ALA A 184 -4.15 1.07 -2.22
CA ALA A 184 -3.58 2.19 -2.95
C ALA A 184 -4.07 3.52 -2.37
N ILE A 185 -3.15 4.45 -2.05
CA ILE A 185 -3.48 5.83 -1.66
C ILE A 185 -3.08 6.77 -2.79
N VAL A 186 -4.04 7.44 -3.42
CA VAL A 186 -3.83 8.08 -4.74
C VAL A 186 -4.53 9.44 -4.90
N PRO A 187 -4.04 10.33 -5.79
CA PRO A 187 -4.57 11.70 -6.01
C PRO A 187 -5.77 11.75 -6.95
N GLU A 188 -6.48 10.65 -7.13
CA GLU A 188 -7.59 10.54 -8.08
C GLU A 188 -8.93 10.50 -7.34
N VAL A 189 -10.01 10.89 -8.02
CA VAL A 189 -11.35 10.93 -7.41
C VAL A 189 -11.97 9.54 -7.30
N SER A 190 -12.73 9.30 -6.23
CA SER A 190 -13.25 7.96 -5.90
C SER A 190 -14.12 7.37 -7.01
N ALA A 191 -14.89 8.18 -7.74
CA ALA A 191 -15.73 7.69 -8.85
C ALA A 191 -14.91 7.11 -10.02
N THR A 192 -13.73 7.69 -10.30
CA THR A 192 -12.82 7.17 -11.33
C THR A 192 -12.15 5.89 -10.86
N LEU A 193 -11.76 5.84 -9.57
CA LEU A 193 -11.19 4.63 -8.97
C LEU A 193 -12.19 3.48 -8.92
N ASP A 194 -13.44 3.73 -8.52
CA ASP A 194 -14.51 2.74 -8.52
C ASP A 194 -14.66 2.07 -9.89
N ARG A 195 -14.73 2.90 -10.94
CA ARG A 195 -14.81 2.42 -12.33
C ARG A 195 -13.58 1.62 -12.71
N PHE A 196 -12.38 2.16 -12.47
CA PHE A 196 -11.14 1.48 -12.80
C PHE A 196 -11.02 0.11 -12.12
N PHE A 197 -11.28 0.04 -10.81
CA PHE A 197 -11.15 -1.21 -10.07
C PHE A 197 -12.17 -2.25 -10.55
N LYS A 198 -13.44 -1.86 -10.74
CA LYS A 198 -14.52 -2.79 -11.12
C LYS A 198 -14.48 -3.20 -12.60
N ASP A 199 -14.19 -2.26 -13.49
CA ASP A 199 -14.39 -2.46 -14.92
C ASP A 199 -13.08 -2.74 -15.68
N GLU A 200 -11.94 -2.29 -15.15
CA GLU A 200 -10.64 -2.49 -15.80
C GLU A 200 -9.77 -3.50 -15.03
N LEU A 201 -9.47 -3.26 -13.76
CA LEU A 201 -8.57 -4.12 -12.98
C LEU A 201 -9.14 -5.53 -12.77
N ALA A 202 -10.45 -5.64 -12.49
CA ALA A 202 -11.12 -6.92 -12.26
C ALA A 202 -11.04 -7.88 -13.47
N GLN A 203 -10.98 -7.32 -14.67
CA GLN A 203 -11.05 -8.08 -15.92
C GLN A 203 -9.69 -8.60 -16.38
N VAL A 204 -8.59 -8.17 -15.75
CA VAL A 204 -7.24 -8.55 -16.15
C VAL A 204 -6.80 -9.84 -15.48
N SER A 205 -6.53 -10.85 -16.31
CA SER A 205 -5.81 -12.06 -15.93
C SER A 205 -4.36 -12.00 -16.40
N LEU A 206 -3.41 -12.12 -15.47
CA LEU A 206 -1.98 -12.14 -15.75
C LEU A 206 -1.42 -13.54 -15.56
N VAL A 207 -1.54 -14.39 -16.58
CA VAL A 207 -1.15 -15.82 -16.53
C VAL A 207 0.31 -16.00 -16.13
N ASP A 208 1.20 -15.11 -16.59
CA ASP A 208 2.63 -15.15 -16.26
C ASP A 208 2.99 -14.46 -14.94
N TYR A 209 2.02 -14.05 -14.12
CA TYR A 209 2.22 -13.39 -12.84
C TYR A 209 1.67 -14.28 -11.72
N PRO A 210 2.52 -15.13 -11.13
CA PRO A 210 2.13 -15.98 -10.01
C PRO A 210 1.49 -15.15 -8.89
N GLU A 211 0.47 -15.73 -8.25
CA GLU A 211 -0.29 -15.14 -7.14
C GLU A 211 -0.96 -13.79 -7.44
N TRP A 212 -1.03 -13.35 -8.70
CA TRP A 212 -1.80 -12.16 -9.06
C TRP A 212 -3.28 -12.38 -8.73
N ASN A 213 -3.76 -11.67 -7.70
CA ASN A 213 -5.15 -11.69 -7.28
C ASN A 213 -5.51 -10.33 -6.69
N VAL A 214 -6.48 -9.67 -7.31
CA VAL A 214 -6.90 -8.32 -6.94
C VAL A 214 -7.99 -8.31 -5.86
N HIS A 215 -8.53 -9.46 -5.44
CA HIS A 215 -9.67 -9.55 -4.54
C HIS A 215 -9.46 -8.83 -3.19
N SER A 216 -8.24 -8.82 -2.66
CA SER A 216 -7.89 -8.11 -1.42
C SER A 216 -7.36 -6.70 -1.64
N TYR A 217 -7.50 -6.16 -2.85
CA TYR A 217 -7.07 -4.81 -3.16
C TYR A 217 -8.17 -3.82 -2.76
N GLY A 218 -7.74 -2.72 -2.17
CA GLY A 218 -8.58 -1.58 -1.88
C GLY A 218 -7.91 -0.29 -2.29
N TYR A 219 -8.62 0.81 -2.10
CA TYR A 219 -8.07 2.14 -2.35
C TYR A 219 -8.63 3.17 -1.38
N LEU A 220 -7.89 4.26 -1.25
CA LEU A 220 -8.25 5.46 -0.52
C LEU A 220 -7.75 6.67 -1.32
N THR A 221 -8.51 7.76 -1.35
CA THR A 221 -8.04 8.98 -2.00
C THR A 221 -7.36 9.90 -0.99
N TRP A 222 -6.45 10.75 -1.45
CA TRP A 222 -5.94 11.82 -0.59
C TRP A 222 -7.04 12.76 -0.09
N SER A 223 -8.10 12.96 -0.89
CA SER A 223 -9.28 13.72 -0.49
C SER A 223 -10.03 13.06 0.68
N ASP A 224 -10.15 11.73 0.68
CA ASP A 224 -10.77 10.97 1.77
C ASP A 224 -9.96 11.10 3.06
N ILE A 225 -8.62 11.02 2.95
CA ILE A 225 -7.69 11.22 4.08
C ILE A 225 -7.76 12.65 4.60
N LYS A 226 -7.75 13.66 3.72
CA LYS A 226 -7.86 15.05 4.16
C LYS A 226 -9.19 15.31 4.87
N SER A 227 -10.29 14.82 4.31
CA SER A 227 -11.62 14.94 4.93
C SER A 227 -11.63 14.26 6.31
N PHE A 228 -10.99 13.09 6.43
CA PHE A 228 -10.82 12.40 7.72
C PHE A 228 -10.08 13.28 8.73
N CYS A 229 -8.98 13.89 8.31
CA CYS A 229 -8.20 14.79 9.15
C CYS A 229 -9.00 16.03 9.57
N ASP A 230 -9.80 16.61 8.67
CA ASP A 230 -10.66 17.77 8.96
C ASP A 230 -11.74 17.41 9.99
N GLU A 231 -12.47 16.31 9.77
CA GLU A 231 -13.53 15.83 10.67
C GLU A 231 -13.02 15.47 12.06
N ASN A 232 -11.81 14.92 12.15
CA ASN A 232 -11.17 14.50 13.40
C ASN A 232 -10.19 15.54 13.98
N ARG A 233 -10.10 16.72 13.36
CA ARG A 233 -9.25 17.84 13.80
C ARG A 233 -7.77 17.47 13.95
N LEU A 234 -7.23 16.68 13.02
CA LEU A 234 -5.81 16.28 12.96
C LEU A 234 -4.96 17.41 12.41
N LYS A 235 -4.83 18.48 13.20
CA LYS A 235 -4.25 19.76 12.78
C LYS A 235 -2.81 19.64 12.30
N LYS A 236 -2.00 18.74 12.88
CA LYS A 236 -0.60 18.59 12.47
C LYS A 236 -0.52 17.98 11.07
N THR A 237 -1.36 17.00 10.80
CA THR A 237 -1.45 16.35 9.49
C THR A 237 -2.01 17.31 8.44
N LEU A 238 -3.06 18.08 8.77
CA LEU A 238 -3.62 19.09 7.88
C LEU A 238 -2.59 20.14 7.46
N ARG A 239 -1.71 20.56 8.38
CA ARG A 239 -0.61 21.47 8.05
C ARG A 239 0.37 20.88 7.04
N VAL A 240 0.61 19.57 7.11
CA VAL A 240 1.44 18.87 6.12
C VAL A 240 0.72 18.76 4.77
N PHE A 241 -0.60 18.58 4.75
CA PHE A 241 -1.39 18.68 3.52
C PHE A 241 -1.25 20.06 2.86
N GLU A 242 -1.35 21.15 3.62
CA GLU A 242 -1.20 22.52 3.11
C GLU A 242 0.16 22.74 2.44
N LEU A 243 1.25 22.25 3.03
CA LEU A 243 2.59 22.37 2.45
C LEU A 243 2.71 21.65 1.09
N ASN A 244 1.98 20.55 0.92
CA ASN A 244 2.10 19.64 -0.21
C ASN A 244 0.96 19.78 -1.24
N GLU A 245 0.11 20.81 -1.13
CA GLU A 245 -1.11 20.98 -1.93
C GLU A 245 -0.89 20.80 -3.44
N GLY A 246 0.19 21.36 -4.00
CA GLY A 246 0.51 21.28 -5.44
C GLY A 246 0.95 19.89 -5.95
N GLN A 247 1.01 18.88 -5.08
CA GLN A 247 1.37 17.50 -5.42
C GLN A 247 0.24 16.50 -5.16
N ILE A 248 -0.72 16.87 -4.32
CA ILE A 248 -1.79 16.00 -3.84
C ILE A 248 -3.01 16.03 -4.79
N TYR A 249 -3.20 17.13 -5.52
CA TYR A 249 -4.34 17.40 -6.40
C TYR A 249 -3.95 17.61 -7.88
#